data_AF-A0A7V8AGQ7-F1
#
_entry.id   AF-A0A7V8AGQ7-F1
#
_cell.length_a   1.000
_cell.length_b   1.000
_cell.length_c   1.000
_cell.angle_alpha   90.00
_cell.angle_beta   90.00
_cell.angle_gamma   90.00
#
_symmetry.space_group_name_H-M   'P 1'
#
loop_
_entity.id
_entity.type
_entity.pdbx_description
1 polymer ?
#
loop_
_entity_poly.entity_id
_entity_poly.type
_entity_poly.pdbx_seq_one_letter_code
_entity_poly.pdbx_strand_id
1 'polypeptide(L)'
;MEKEKAVKCVPLDLVRNLQTLSRRLWDEKNPAAVHVSALIEEFGDEVTSMEKVLGEYEAGYAGRLAIAEREHAEKAAVLEAQISDLKDRVAAGDAERAGLHGRIAQLSDELRKKESALADARAAGAENESGLNSRYVARMKELYDKLNRKELEMLSSWEEKNGELERRDGALRELEADIEKRLAAGKKALAGRESALEDEFALKKAELIKTFERARAELQAREKSLAGREAATPDAGRK
;
A
#
# COMPACT_ATOMS: atom_id res chain seq x y z
N MET A 1 -55.75 -37.37 56.67
CA MET A 1 -55.82 -38.77 57.11
C MET A 1 -57.07 -38.94 57.95
N GLU A 2 -58.23 -38.84 57.31
CA GLU A 2 -59.49 -39.16 57.94
C GLU A 2 -59.55 -40.68 58.08
N LYS A 3 -59.76 -41.16 59.30
CA LYS A 3 -59.90 -42.58 59.58
C LYS A 3 -61.23 -43.02 58.97
N GLU A 4 -61.18 -43.63 57.79
CA GLU A 4 -62.33 -44.32 57.21
C GLU A 4 -62.82 -45.35 58.23
N LYS A 5 -63.96 -45.05 58.85
CA LYS A 5 -64.62 -45.97 59.77
C LYS A 5 -65.14 -47.11 58.91
N ALA A 6 -64.49 -48.27 59.00
CA ALA A 6 -65.00 -49.51 58.45
C ALA A 6 -66.47 -49.67 58.87
N VAL A 7 -67.37 -49.64 57.89
CA VAL A 7 -68.80 -49.86 58.12
C VAL A 7 -68.96 -51.36 58.41
N LYS A 8 -68.83 -51.74 59.69
CA LYS A 8 -69.14 -53.09 60.15
C LYS A 8 -70.66 -53.24 60.15
N CYS A 9 -71.20 -53.94 59.15
CA CYS A 9 -72.65 -54.10 58.99
C CYS A 9 -73.31 -54.90 60.15
N VAL A 10 -72.55 -55.73 60.88
CA VAL A 10 -72.92 -56.24 62.22
C VAL A 10 -71.63 -56.39 63.06
N PRO A 11 -71.51 -55.75 64.23
CA PRO A 11 -70.34 -55.93 65.08
C PRO A 11 -70.23 -57.38 65.57
N LEU A 12 -69.09 -58.05 65.37
CA LEU A 12 -68.81 -59.38 65.95
C LEU A 12 -69.04 -59.44 67.46
N ASP A 13 -68.78 -58.30 68.13
CA ASP A 13 -69.05 -58.14 69.54
C ASP A 13 -70.53 -58.32 69.86
N LEU A 14 -71.44 -57.93 68.96
CA LEU A 14 -72.88 -58.15 69.08
C LEU A 14 -73.21 -59.65 68.99
N VAL A 15 -72.65 -60.38 68.03
CA VAL A 15 -72.88 -61.83 67.88
C VAL A 15 -72.28 -62.61 69.06
N ARG A 16 -71.08 -62.24 69.53
CA ARG A 16 -70.47 -62.83 70.74
C ARG A 16 -71.27 -62.52 72.01
N ASN A 17 -71.82 -61.30 72.11
CA ASN A 17 -72.69 -60.92 73.22
C ASN A 17 -74.00 -61.70 73.18
N LEU A 18 -74.58 -61.91 71.99
CA LEU A 18 -75.78 -62.72 71.79
C LEU A 18 -75.53 -64.20 72.11
N GLN A 19 -74.38 -64.77 71.73
CA GLN A 19 -73.97 -66.12 72.12
C GLN A 19 -73.80 -66.27 73.63
N THR A 20 -73.21 -65.26 74.28
CA THR A 20 -73.06 -65.22 75.75
C THR A 20 -74.42 -65.12 76.44
N LEU A 21 -75.32 -64.28 75.91
CA LEU A 21 -76.69 -64.11 76.39
C LEU A 21 -77.52 -65.40 76.21
N SER A 22 -77.42 -66.06 75.05
CA SER A 22 -78.06 -67.35 74.79
C SER A 22 -77.65 -68.41 75.81
N ARG A 23 -76.34 -68.53 76.09
CA ARG A 23 -75.83 -69.47 77.11
C ARG A 23 -76.39 -69.19 78.51
N ARG A 24 -76.40 -67.93 78.93
CA ARG A 24 -77.00 -67.54 80.22
C ARG A 24 -78.49 -67.85 80.31
N LEU A 25 -79.24 -67.52 79.26
CA LEU A 25 -80.69 -67.79 79.20
C LEU A 25 -80.97 -69.30 79.18
N TRP A 26 -80.08 -70.10 78.58
CA TRP A 26 -80.18 -71.56 78.58
C TRP A 26 -79.95 -72.14 79.98
N ASP A 27 -78.94 -71.65 80.70
CA ASP A 27 -78.65 -72.03 82.09
C ASP A 27 -79.81 -71.65 83.04
N GLU A 28 -80.48 -70.53 82.77
CA GLU A 28 -81.67 -70.05 83.49
C GLU A 28 -82.98 -70.76 83.09
N LYS A 29 -82.93 -71.71 82.14
CA LYS A 29 -84.09 -72.43 81.57
C LYS A 29 -85.15 -71.50 80.95
N ASN A 30 -84.72 -70.38 80.40
CA ASN A 30 -85.60 -69.42 79.75
C ASN A 30 -85.90 -69.84 78.30
N PRO A 31 -87.18 -69.97 77.88
CA PRO A 31 -87.53 -70.36 76.51
C PRO A 31 -87.02 -69.39 75.43
N ALA A 32 -86.74 -68.13 75.79
CA ALA A 32 -86.12 -67.15 74.88
C ALA A 32 -84.73 -67.59 74.38
N ALA A 33 -84.03 -68.45 75.12
CA ALA A 33 -82.73 -68.99 74.70
C ALA A 33 -82.83 -69.75 73.35
N VAL A 34 -83.94 -70.46 73.11
CA VAL A 34 -84.18 -71.19 71.86
C VAL A 34 -84.28 -70.23 70.68
N HIS A 35 -85.01 -69.12 70.84
CA HIS A 35 -85.17 -68.12 69.79
C HIS A 35 -83.88 -67.36 69.49
N VAL A 36 -83.10 -67.03 70.53
CA VAL A 36 -81.80 -66.37 70.35
C VAL A 36 -80.79 -67.32 69.68
N SER A 37 -80.78 -68.61 70.06
CA SER A 37 -79.95 -69.61 69.39
C SER A 37 -80.34 -69.82 67.93
N ALA A 38 -81.64 -69.88 67.62
CA ALA A 38 -82.12 -69.99 66.24
C ALA A 38 -81.69 -68.79 65.38
N LEU A 39 -81.75 -67.56 65.92
CA LEU A 39 -81.27 -66.35 65.23
C LEU A 39 -79.74 -66.34 65.05
N ILE A 40 -79.00 -66.84 66.03
CA ILE A 40 -77.53 -66.97 65.92
C ILE A 40 -77.17 -68.02 64.87
N GLU A 41 -77.92 -69.12 64.79
CA GLU A 41 -77.72 -70.16 63.78
C GLU A 41 -78.12 -69.67 62.37
N GLU A 42 -79.24 -68.96 62.24
CA GLU A 42 -79.74 -68.46 60.96
C GLU A 42 -78.82 -67.41 60.34
N PHE A 43 -78.28 -66.48 61.15
CA PHE A 43 -77.47 -65.36 60.65
C PHE A 43 -75.96 -65.50 60.92
N GLY A 44 -75.53 -66.46 61.73
CA GLY A 44 -74.13 -66.62 62.14
C GLY A 44 -73.19 -66.93 60.97
N ASP A 45 -73.63 -67.79 60.06
CA ASP A 45 -72.88 -68.14 58.85
C ASP A 45 -72.79 -66.94 57.89
N GLU A 46 -73.86 -66.16 57.75
CA GLU A 46 -73.88 -64.97 56.90
C GLU A 46 -72.96 -63.86 57.42
N VAL A 47 -72.93 -63.63 58.74
CA VAL A 47 -72.04 -62.65 59.37
C VAL A 47 -70.57 -63.06 59.19
N THR A 48 -70.25 -64.33 59.38
CA THR A 48 -68.89 -64.86 59.20
C THR A 48 -68.46 -64.80 57.72
N SER A 49 -69.38 -65.10 56.81
CA SER A 49 -69.16 -64.98 55.36
C SER A 49 -68.89 -63.54 54.94
N MET A 50 -69.71 -62.59 55.40
CA MET A 50 -69.51 -61.16 55.13
C MET A 50 -68.19 -60.63 55.68
N GLU A 51 -67.78 -61.04 56.87
CA GLU A 51 -66.49 -60.65 57.44
C GLU A 51 -65.33 -61.13 56.58
N LYS A 52 -65.39 -62.38 56.12
CA LYS A 52 -64.37 -62.93 55.22
C LYS A 52 -64.30 -62.12 53.91
N VAL A 53 -65.45 -61.81 53.31
CA VAL A 53 -65.53 -60.98 52.10
C VAL A 53 -64.96 -59.58 52.35
N LEU A 54 -65.33 -58.92 53.46
CA LEU A 54 -64.80 -57.61 53.82
C LEU A 54 -63.29 -57.63 54.02
N GLY A 55 -62.75 -58.65 54.71
CA GLY A 55 -61.32 -58.83 54.89
C GLY A 55 -60.57 -59.04 53.57
N GLU A 56 -61.14 -59.80 52.64
CA GLU A 56 -60.59 -59.97 51.28
C GLU A 56 -60.61 -58.64 50.50
N TYR A 57 -61.67 -57.85 50.62
CA TYR A 57 -61.75 -56.52 50.01
C TYR A 57 -60.74 -55.54 50.61
N GLU A 58 -60.68 -55.43 51.93
CA GLU A 58 -59.73 -54.55 52.64
C GLU A 58 -58.28 -54.92 52.29
N ALA A 59 -57.94 -56.22 52.29
CA ALA A 59 -56.64 -56.71 51.86
C ALA A 59 -56.36 -56.37 50.39
N GLY A 60 -57.36 -56.53 49.51
CA GLY A 60 -57.25 -56.18 48.09
C GLY A 60 -57.09 -54.68 47.83
N TYR A 61 -57.74 -53.82 48.62
CA TYR A 61 -57.55 -52.37 48.55
C TYR A 61 -56.19 -51.95 49.11
N ALA A 62 -55.79 -52.46 50.28
CA ALA A 62 -54.49 -52.19 50.87
C ALA A 62 -53.34 -52.62 49.94
N GLY A 63 -53.47 -53.78 49.29
CA GLY A 63 -52.49 -54.25 48.31
C GLY A 63 -52.38 -53.32 47.10
N ARG A 64 -53.52 -52.89 46.52
CA ARG A 64 -53.53 -51.94 45.39
C ARG A 64 -52.96 -50.58 45.77
N LEU A 65 -53.29 -50.09 46.97
CA LEU A 65 -52.76 -48.84 47.49
C LEU A 65 -51.24 -48.90 47.66
N ALA A 66 -50.72 -49.98 48.27
CA ALA A 66 -49.28 -50.16 48.47
C ALA A 66 -48.51 -50.23 47.13
N ILE A 67 -49.08 -50.89 46.12
CA ILE A 67 -48.49 -50.92 44.76
C ILE A 67 -48.48 -49.51 44.16
N ALA A 68 -49.60 -48.79 44.22
CA ALA A 68 -49.69 -47.43 43.68
C ALA A 68 -48.72 -46.46 44.39
N GLU A 69 -48.64 -46.51 45.72
CA GLU A 69 -47.69 -45.70 46.49
C GLU A 69 -46.24 -45.98 46.09
N ARG A 70 -45.90 -47.26 45.90
CA ARG A 70 -44.57 -47.66 45.43
C ARG A 70 -44.27 -47.14 44.03
N GLU A 71 -45.20 -47.31 43.07
CA GLU A 71 -45.03 -46.80 41.71
C GLU A 71 -44.89 -45.27 41.69
N HIS A 72 -45.65 -44.57 42.52
CA HIS A 72 -45.54 -43.12 42.66
C HIS A 72 -44.20 -42.69 43.27
N ALA A 73 -43.73 -43.40 44.31
CA ALA A 73 -42.42 -43.14 44.91
C ALA A 73 -41.27 -43.39 43.91
N GLU A 74 -41.34 -44.48 43.13
CA GLU A 74 -40.36 -44.78 42.09
C GLU A 74 -40.37 -43.70 40.99
N LYS A 75 -41.55 -43.26 40.52
CA LYS A 75 -41.67 -42.16 39.55
C LYS A 75 -41.12 -40.84 40.11
N ALA A 76 -41.41 -40.51 41.37
CA ALA A 76 -40.91 -39.32 42.03
C ALA A 76 -39.37 -39.33 42.09
N ALA A 77 -38.77 -40.45 42.50
CA ALA A 77 -37.32 -40.60 42.55
C ALA A 77 -36.65 -40.44 41.17
N VAL A 78 -37.26 -40.99 40.11
CA VAL A 78 -36.75 -40.82 38.73
C VAL A 78 -36.83 -39.36 38.29
N LEU A 79 -37.95 -38.68 38.56
CA LEU A 79 -38.11 -37.26 38.21
C LEU A 79 -37.13 -36.37 39.00
N GLU A 80 -36.91 -36.65 40.28
CA GLU A 80 -35.93 -35.93 41.10
C GLU A 80 -34.51 -36.10 40.56
N ALA A 81 -34.13 -37.32 40.15
CA ALA A 81 -32.84 -37.59 39.52
C ALA A 81 -32.70 -36.82 38.19
N GLN A 82 -33.74 -36.80 37.36
CA GLN A 82 -33.74 -36.03 36.10
C GLN A 82 -33.63 -34.52 36.34
N ILE A 83 -34.33 -33.99 37.36
CA ILE A 83 -34.24 -32.57 37.73
C ILE A 83 -32.82 -32.23 38.19
N SER A 84 -32.17 -33.13 38.94
CA SER A 84 -30.77 -32.93 39.36
C SER A 84 -29.83 -32.91 38.15
N ASP A 85 -29.92 -33.91 37.25
CA ASP A 85 -29.10 -33.97 36.04
C ASP A 85 -29.26 -32.72 35.16
N LEU A 86 -30.51 -32.29 34.94
CA LEU A 86 -30.78 -31.10 34.14
C LEU A 86 -30.22 -29.83 34.78
N LYS A 87 -30.27 -29.70 36.12
CA LYS A 87 -29.64 -28.58 36.83
C LYS A 87 -28.14 -28.56 36.64
N ASP A 88 -27.48 -29.71 36.76
CA ASP A 88 -26.04 -29.83 36.59
C ASP A 88 -25.62 -29.49 35.16
N ARG A 89 -26.38 -29.96 34.16
CA ARG A 89 -26.14 -29.65 32.74
C ARG A 89 -26.34 -28.16 32.41
N VAL A 90 -27.34 -27.52 33.01
CA VAL A 90 -27.56 -26.07 32.85
C VAL A 90 -26.40 -25.30 33.48
N ALA A 91 -25.98 -25.66 34.70
CA ALA A 91 -24.86 -25.02 35.36
C ALA A 91 -23.54 -25.16 34.58
N ALA A 92 -23.29 -26.35 34.01
CA ALA A 92 -22.14 -26.58 33.14
C ALA A 92 -22.20 -25.72 31.87
N GLY A 93 -23.36 -25.65 31.21
CA GLY A 93 -23.56 -24.80 30.04
C GLY A 93 -23.40 -23.31 30.35
N ASP A 94 -23.85 -22.85 31.52
CA ASP A 94 -23.66 -21.47 31.97
C ASP A 94 -22.18 -21.12 32.17
N ALA A 95 -21.42 -22.03 32.79
CA ALA A 95 -19.98 -21.88 32.97
C ALA A 95 -19.24 -21.84 31.62
N GLU A 96 -19.59 -22.71 30.67
CA GLU A 96 -19.02 -22.70 29.32
C GLU A 96 -19.33 -21.40 28.57
N ARG A 97 -20.59 -20.93 28.62
CA ARG A 97 -20.98 -19.66 28.00
C ARG A 97 -20.23 -18.48 28.59
N ALA A 98 -20.07 -18.41 29.90
CA ALA A 98 -19.28 -17.38 30.55
C ALA A 98 -17.81 -17.42 30.09
N GLY A 99 -17.23 -18.62 29.98
CA GLY A 99 -15.87 -18.80 29.46
C GLY A 99 -15.71 -18.35 28.00
N LEU A 100 -16.68 -18.68 27.14
CA LEU A 100 -16.71 -18.24 25.74
C LEU A 100 -16.85 -16.72 25.63
N HIS A 101 -17.72 -16.10 26.43
CA HIS A 101 -17.84 -14.64 26.47
C HIS A 101 -16.54 -13.96 26.89
N GLY A 102 -15.83 -14.52 27.88
CA GLY A 102 -14.50 -14.03 28.28
C GLY A 102 -13.49 -14.09 27.12
N ARG A 103 -13.45 -15.21 26.39
CA ARG A 103 -12.57 -15.34 25.21
C ARG A 103 -12.93 -14.38 24.09
N ILE A 104 -14.23 -14.18 23.82
CA ILE A 104 -14.70 -13.21 22.82
C ILE A 104 -14.24 -11.80 23.19
N ALA A 105 -14.37 -11.41 24.46
CA ALA A 105 -13.90 -10.11 24.93
C ALA A 105 -12.39 -9.93 24.73
N GLN A 106 -11.60 -10.93 25.14
CA GLN A 106 -10.14 -10.92 24.95
C GLN A 106 -9.74 -10.79 23.47
N LEU A 107 -10.33 -11.61 22.60
CA LEU A 107 -10.06 -11.56 21.16
C LEU A 107 -10.48 -10.24 20.53
N SER A 108 -11.58 -9.64 21.00
CA SER A 108 -12.04 -8.33 20.52
C SER A 108 -11.06 -7.22 20.91
N ASP A 109 -10.53 -7.25 22.13
CA ASP A 109 -9.53 -6.29 22.59
C ASP A 109 -8.19 -6.45 21.84
N GLU A 110 -7.76 -7.69 21.60
CA GLU A 110 -6.57 -7.99 20.81
C GLU A 110 -6.74 -7.52 19.36
N LEU A 111 -7.88 -7.78 18.75
CA LEU A 111 -8.19 -7.32 17.39
C LEU A 111 -8.11 -5.80 17.32
N ARG A 112 -8.73 -5.09 18.26
CA ARG A 112 -8.71 -3.62 18.32
C ARG A 112 -7.28 -3.06 18.44
N LYS A 113 -6.43 -3.69 19.26
CA LYS A 113 -5.00 -3.32 19.38
C LYS A 113 -4.23 -3.57 18.08
N LYS A 114 -4.52 -4.66 17.37
CA LYS A 114 -3.88 -4.97 16.09
C LYS A 114 -4.33 -4.00 14.99
N GLU A 115 -5.61 -3.65 14.95
CA GLU A 115 -6.15 -2.66 14.02
C GLU A 115 -5.54 -1.28 14.24
N SER A 116 -5.39 -0.83 15.49
CA SER A 116 -4.74 0.45 15.79
C SER A 116 -3.27 0.43 15.36
N ALA A 117 -2.51 -0.61 15.72
CA ALA A 117 -1.11 -0.74 15.32
C ALA A 117 -0.94 -0.78 13.78
N LEU A 118 -1.89 -1.38 13.07
CA LEU A 118 -1.88 -1.43 11.62
C LEU A 118 -2.19 -0.06 11.00
N ALA A 119 -3.11 0.71 11.60
CA ALA A 119 -3.36 2.09 11.20
C ALA A 119 -2.11 2.98 11.39
N ASP A 120 -1.44 2.87 12.53
CA ASP A 120 -0.20 3.61 12.82
C ASP A 120 0.91 3.23 11.84
N ALA A 121 1.10 1.94 11.56
CA ALA A 121 2.09 1.47 10.60
C ALA A 121 1.81 1.96 9.16
N ARG A 122 0.54 2.03 8.75
CA ARG A 122 0.14 2.60 7.45
C ARG A 122 0.44 4.10 7.38
N ALA A 123 0.13 4.85 8.43
CA ALA A 123 0.43 6.28 8.49
C ALA A 123 1.96 6.53 8.41
N ALA A 124 2.74 5.80 9.20
CA ALA A 124 4.21 5.89 9.17
C ALA A 124 4.79 5.50 7.80
N GLY A 125 4.22 4.48 7.14
CA GLY A 125 4.57 4.10 5.77
C GLY A 125 4.33 5.23 4.77
N ALA A 126 3.13 5.83 4.80
CA ALA A 126 2.77 6.93 3.91
C ALA A 126 3.64 8.18 4.12
N GLU A 127 3.93 8.52 5.38
CA GLU A 127 4.84 9.64 5.71
C GLU A 127 6.26 9.39 5.19
N ASN A 128 6.78 8.17 5.38
CA ASN A 128 8.10 7.79 4.89
C ASN A 128 8.17 7.83 3.36
N GLU A 129 7.17 7.30 2.67
CA GLU A 129 7.10 7.34 1.20
C GLU A 129 7.03 8.79 0.68
N SER A 130 6.19 9.63 1.30
CA SER A 130 6.11 11.05 0.96
C SER A 130 7.45 11.77 1.19
N GLY A 131 8.11 11.49 2.32
CA GLY A 131 9.42 12.04 2.65
C GLY A 131 10.50 11.63 1.65
N LEU A 132 10.52 10.34 1.26
CA LEU A 132 11.45 9.82 0.27
C LEU A 132 11.22 10.45 -1.10
N ASN A 133 9.96 10.51 -1.55
CA ASN A 133 9.59 11.11 -2.83
C ASN A 133 9.97 12.59 -2.88
N SER A 134 9.71 13.35 -1.82
CA SER A 134 10.11 14.75 -1.71
C SER A 134 11.64 14.92 -1.86
N ARG A 135 12.43 14.10 -1.15
CA ARG A 135 13.90 14.11 -1.27
C ARG A 135 14.37 13.74 -2.67
N TYR A 136 13.75 12.74 -3.28
CA TYR A 136 14.08 12.32 -4.64
C TYR A 136 13.82 13.43 -5.65
N VAL A 137 12.63 14.06 -5.60
CA VAL A 137 12.26 15.17 -6.49
C VAL A 137 13.19 16.37 -6.27
N ALA A 138 13.47 16.73 -5.03
CA ALA A 138 14.41 17.80 -4.70
C ALA A 138 15.81 17.53 -5.29
N ARG A 139 16.30 16.28 -5.14
CA ARG A 139 17.61 15.89 -5.66
C ARG A 139 17.64 15.90 -7.20
N MET A 140 16.58 15.45 -7.85
CA MET A 140 16.47 15.51 -9.31
C MET A 140 16.48 16.95 -9.80
N LYS A 141 15.72 17.83 -9.15
CA LYS A 141 15.72 19.27 -9.46
C LYS A 141 17.11 19.88 -9.31
N GLU A 142 17.81 19.60 -8.20
CA GLU A 142 19.20 20.05 -8.01
C GLU A 142 20.14 19.60 -9.12
N LEU A 143 20.00 18.37 -9.60
CA LEU A 143 20.83 17.83 -10.68
C LEU A 143 20.54 18.54 -12.01
N TYR A 144 19.27 18.76 -12.34
CA TYR A 144 18.89 19.54 -13.52
C TYR A 144 19.40 20.98 -13.45
N ASP A 145 19.26 21.65 -12.30
CA ASP A 145 19.76 23.02 -12.11
C ASP A 145 21.29 23.10 -12.23
N LYS A 146 22.01 22.05 -11.81
CA LYS A 146 23.47 21.97 -11.98
C LYS A 146 23.87 21.70 -13.43
N LEU A 147 23.15 20.81 -14.12
CA LEU A 147 23.40 20.50 -15.51
C LEU A 147 23.17 21.74 -16.39
N ASN A 148 22.02 22.39 -16.23
CA ASN A 148 21.67 23.59 -16.98
C ASN A 148 22.67 24.74 -16.76
N ARG A 149 23.14 24.93 -15.52
CA ARG A 149 24.23 25.89 -15.23
C ARG A 149 25.51 25.57 -15.99
N LYS A 150 25.94 24.32 -15.98
CA LYS A 150 27.13 23.89 -16.74
C LYS A 150 26.96 24.07 -18.24
N GLU A 151 25.78 23.77 -18.78
CA GLU A 151 25.47 23.98 -20.19
C GLU A 151 25.57 25.46 -20.56
N LEU A 152 24.98 26.35 -19.75
CA LEU A 152 25.10 27.80 -19.94
C LEU A 152 26.54 28.29 -19.83
N GLU A 153 27.31 27.80 -18.85
CA GLU A 153 28.74 28.13 -18.70
C GLU A 153 29.56 27.69 -19.92
N MET A 154 29.30 26.48 -20.44
CA MET A 154 29.97 25.98 -21.64
C MET A 154 29.60 26.80 -22.88
N LEU A 155 28.32 27.15 -23.06
CA LEU A 155 27.87 28.00 -24.16
C LEU A 155 28.52 29.38 -24.08
N SER A 156 28.52 30.03 -22.92
CA SER A 156 29.17 31.32 -22.72
C SER A 156 30.66 31.26 -23.04
N SER A 157 31.37 30.24 -22.55
CA SER A 157 32.80 30.07 -22.85
C SER A 157 33.05 29.80 -24.33
N TRP A 158 32.15 29.09 -25.00
CA TRP A 158 32.23 28.85 -26.44
C TRP A 158 31.99 30.14 -27.23
N GLU A 159 30.98 30.93 -26.89
CA GLU A 159 30.68 32.23 -27.50
C GLU A 159 31.84 33.21 -27.34
N GLU A 160 32.44 33.28 -26.14
CA GLU A 160 33.62 34.10 -25.87
C GLU A 160 34.81 33.70 -26.77
N LYS A 161 35.15 32.40 -26.81
CA LYS A 161 36.25 31.89 -27.64
C LYS A 161 35.99 32.09 -29.13
N ASN A 162 34.76 31.85 -29.58
CA ASN A 162 34.40 32.04 -30.98
C ASN A 162 34.50 33.53 -31.37
N GLY A 163 34.02 34.44 -30.50
CA GLY A 163 34.19 35.87 -30.70
C GLY A 163 35.66 36.32 -30.67
N GLU A 164 36.52 35.71 -29.85
CA GLU A 164 37.97 35.95 -29.90
C GLU A 164 38.59 35.50 -31.24
N LEU A 165 38.18 34.34 -31.75
CA LEU A 165 38.63 33.84 -33.05
C LEU A 165 38.18 34.77 -34.19
N GLU A 166 36.92 35.19 -34.21
CA GLU A 166 36.40 36.14 -35.22
C GLU A 166 37.15 37.48 -35.21
N ARG A 167 37.51 37.99 -34.02
CA ARG A 167 38.34 39.20 -33.91
C ARG A 167 39.75 38.99 -34.46
N ARG A 168 40.37 37.84 -34.18
CA ARG A 168 41.70 37.49 -34.71
C ARG A 168 41.66 37.34 -36.23
N ASP A 169 40.65 36.67 -36.77
CA ASP A 169 40.46 36.51 -38.21
C ASP A 169 40.23 37.86 -38.90
N GLY A 170 39.46 38.75 -38.28
CA GLY A 170 39.29 40.14 -38.74
C GLY A 170 40.62 40.89 -38.81
N ALA A 171 41.42 40.84 -37.74
CA ALA A 171 42.73 41.48 -37.70
C ALA A 171 43.72 40.88 -38.72
N LEU A 172 43.68 39.57 -38.95
CA LEU A 172 44.48 38.90 -39.98
C LEU A 172 44.09 39.40 -41.38
N ARG A 173 42.79 39.50 -41.69
CA ARG A 173 42.32 40.04 -42.98
C ARG A 173 42.74 41.50 -43.19
N GLU A 174 42.70 42.32 -42.14
CA GLU A 174 43.19 43.71 -42.20
C GLU A 174 44.69 43.77 -42.49
N LEU A 175 45.50 42.94 -41.83
CA LEU A 175 46.93 42.83 -42.09
C LEU A 175 47.22 42.34 -43.51
N GLU A 176 46.49 41.33 -44.00
CA GLU A 176 46.59 40.84 -45.37
C GLU A 176 46.30 41.94 -46.39
N ALA A 177 45.20 42.70 -46.19
CA ALA A 177 44.84 43.83 -47.04
C ALA A 177 45.90 44.94 -47.03
N ASP A 178 46.47 45.25 -45.86
CA ASP A 178 47.55 46.24 -45.72
C ASP A 178 48.83 45.79 -46.43
N ILE A 179 49.18 44.50 -46.33
CA ILE A 179 50.33 43.91 -47.05
C ILE A 179 50.09 44.01 -48.56
N GLU A 180 48.92 43.60 -49.05
CA GLU A 180 48.56 43.69 -50.47
C GLU A 180 48.64 45.14 -50.97
N LYS A 181 48.14 46.10 -50.19
CA LYS A 181 48.20 47.53 -50.51
C LYS A 181 49.64 48.03 -50.57
N ARG A 182 50.50 47.64 -49.63
CA ARG A 182 51.94 47.99 -49.63
C ARG A 182 52.66 47.36 -50.83
N LEU A 183 52.35 46.11 -51.17
CA LEU A 183 52.92 45.45 -52.34
C LEU A 183 52.48 46.12 -53.64
N ALA A 184 51.20 46.48 -53.77
CA ALA A 184 50.69 47.21 -54.93
C ALA A 184 51.32 48.60 -55.07
N ALA A 185 51.44 49.33 -53.96
CA ALA A 185 52.14 50.63 -53.93
C ALA A 185 53.62 50.50 -54.29
N GLY A 186 54.31 49.49 -53.75
CA GLY A 186 55.70 49.19 -54.07
C GLY A 186 55.91 48.84 -55.55
N LYS A 187 55.05 47.99 -56.14
CA LYS A 187 55.06 47.68 -57.57
C LYS A 187 54.89 48.94 -58.43
N LYS A 188 53.93 49.80 -58.07
CA LYS A 188 53.70 51.07 -58.79
C LYS A 188 54.90 52.02 -58.68
N ALA A 189 55.53 52.10 -57.51
CA ALA A 189 56.72 52.92 -57.30
C ALA A 189 57.93 52.40 -58.10
N LEU A 190 58.13 51.08 -58.15
CA LEU A 190 59.18 50.46 -58.97
C LEU A 190 58.94 50.72 -60.46
N ALA A 191 57.72 50.50 -60.96
CA ALA A 191 57.39 50.79 -62.36
C ALA A 191 57.59 52.28 -62.72
N GLY A 192 57.23 53.19 -61.81
CA GLY A 192 57.50 54.62 -61.99
C GLY A 192 59.00 54.95 -62.03
N ARG A 193 59.80 54.28 -61.20
CA ARG A 193 61.26 54.44 -61.19
C ARG A 193 61.92 53.85 -62.45
N GLU A 194 61.42 52.71 -62.92
CA GLU A 194 61.85 52.11 -64.19
C GLU A 194 61.57 53.07 -65.36
N SER A 195 60.35 53.60 -65.47
CA SER A 195 60.00 54.60 -66.50
C SER A 195 60.87 55.86 -66.41
N ALA A 196 61.11 56.40 -65.20
CA ALA A 196 61.96 57.56 -65.04
C ALA A 196 63.42 57.30 -65.47
N LEU A 197 63.95 56.11 -65.16
CA LEU A 197 65.28 55.71 -65.62
C LEU A 197 65.32 55.54 -67.15
N GLU A 198 64.28 54.93 -67.74
CA GLU A 198 64.15 54.83 -69.20
C GLU A 198 64.13 56.21 -69.87
N ASP A 199 63.39 57.17 -69.33
CA ASP A 199 63.37 58.56 -69.80
C ASP A 199 64.74 59.24 -69.66
N GLU A 200 65.42 59.07 -68.51
CA GLU A 200 66.79 59.58 -68.32
C GLU A 200 67.77 58.97 -69.33
N PHE A 201 67.69 57.66 -69.58
CA PHE A 201 68.51 56.99 -70.59
C PHE A 201 68.19 57.50 -72.00
N ALA A 202 66.92 57.71 -72.33
CA ALA A 202 66.49 58.26 -73.60
C ALA A 202 67.00 59.70 -73.81
N LEU A 203 66.92 60.54 -72.78
CA LEU A 203 67.46 61.90 -72.78
C LEU A 203 68.98 61.90 -72.97
N LYS A 204 69.72 61.10 -72.19
CA LYS A 204 71.17 60.95 -72.34
C LYS A 204 71.54 60.46 -73.73
N LYS A 205 70.80 59.51 -74.29
CA LYS A 205 70.99 59.02 -75.67
C LYS A 205 70.76 60.13 -76.69
N ALA A 206 69.70 60.92 -76.54
CA ALA A 206 69.38 62.04 -77.42
C ALA A 206 70.44 63.16 -77.33
N GLU A 207 70.94 63.46 -76.13
CA GLU A 207 72.07 64.38 -75.93
C GLU A 207 73.33 63.85 -76.59
N LEU A 208 73.64 62.56 -76.43
CA LEU A 208 74.78 61.93 -77.08
C LEU A 208 74.69 62.06 -78.60
N ILE A 209 73.52 61.74 -79.19
CA ILE A 209 73.27 61.93 -80.63
C ILE A 209 73.51 63.38 -81.04
N LYS A 210 72.96 64.36 -80.30
CA LYS A 210 73.19 65.79 -80.58
C LYS A 210 74.67 66.16 -80.50
N THR A 211 75.42 65.63 -79.54
CA THR A 211 76.88 65.88 -79.45
C THR A 211 77.63 65.25 -80.63
N PHE A 212 77.26 64.05 -81.05
CA PHE A 212 77.81 63.42 -82.26
C PHE A 212 77.47 64.19 -83.53
N GLU A 213 76.24 64.69 -83.66
CA GLU A 213 75.82 65.52 -84.79
C GLU A 213 76.53 66.87 -84.82
N ARG A 214 76.72 67.53 -83.67
CA ARG A 214 77.54 68.74 -83.57
C ARG A 214 78.99 68.46 -83.95
N ALA A 215 79.59 67.42 -83.41
CA ALA A 215 80.96 67.02 -83.76
C ALA A 215 81.08 66.70 -85.25
N ARG A 216 80.07 66.03 -85.84
CA ARG A 216 79.99 65.76 -87.28
C ARG A 216 79.86 67.06 -88.09
N ALA A 217 79.02 67.99 -87.67
CA ALA A 217 78.84 69.27 -88.33
C ALA A 217 80.11 70.15 -88.24
N GLU A 218 80.80 70.15 -87.10
CA GLU A 218 82.09 70.81 -86.92
C GLU A 218 83.18 70.18 -87.80
N LEU A 219 83.22 68.84 -87.89
CA LEU A 219 84.12 68.13 -88.81
C LEU A 219 83.81 68.47 -90.27
N GLN A 220 82.55 68.44 -90.68
CA GLN A 220 82.14 68.83 -92.04
C GLN A 220 82.42 70.31 -92.33
N ALA A 221 82.27 71.21 -91.36
CA ALA A 221 82.63 72.61 -91.49
C ALA A 221 84.15 72.78 -91.64
N ARG A 222 84.95 72.02 -90.87
CA ARG A 222 86.41 71.97 -91.04
C ARG A 222 86.80 71.43 -92.40
N GLU A 223 86.19 70.34 -92.87
CA GLU A 223 86.38 69.79 -94.21
C GLU A 223 86.00 70.81 -95.29
N LYS A 224 84.87 71.51 -95.17
CA LYS A 224 84.49 72.60 -96.10
C LYS A 224 85.45 73.79 -96.03
N SER A 225 85.98 74.13 -94.85
CA SER A 225 86.97 75.20 -94.72
C SER A 225 88.34 74.81 -95.32
N LEU A 226 88.69 73.52 -95.25
CA LEU A 226 89.88 72.96 -95.90
C LEU A 226 89.68 72.89 -97.41
N ALA A 227 88.55 72.40 -97.89
CA ALA A 227 88.19 72.40 -99.31
C ALA A 227 88.05 73.83 -99.89
N GLY A 228 87.58 74.78 -99.08
CA GLY A 228 87.56 76.21 -99.44
C GLY A 228 88.96 76.83 -99.47
N ARG A 229 89.87 76.40 -98.60
CA ARG A 229 91.30 76.74 -98.68
C ARG A 229 91.98 76.14 -99.90
N GLU A 230 91.60 74.93 -100.31
CA GLU A 230 92.10 74.27 -101.52
C GLU A 230 91.49 74.87 -102.80
N ALA A 231 90.25 75.38 -102.76
CA ALA A 231 89.59 76.05 -103.87
C ALA A 231 89.90 77.56 -104.00
N ALA A 232 90.38 78.21 -102.92
CA ALA A 232 90.76 79.63 -102.90
C ALA A 232 92.25 79.88 -103.20
N THR A 233 92.98 78.86 -103.65
CA THR A 233 94.25 79.02 -104.35
C THR A 233 94.08 78.79 -105.86
N PRO A 234 93.72 79.84 -106.63
CA PRO A 234 94.20 80.00 -107.99
C PRO A 234 95.58 80.68 -107.98
N ASP A 235 96.51 80.02 -108.64
CA ASP A 235 97.73 80.51 -109.29
C ASP A 235 98.15 81.98 -109.03
N ALA A 236 99.25 82.15 -108.29
CA ALA A 236 100.16 83.29 -108.43
C ALA A 236 101.59 82.82 -108.10
N GLY A 237 102.39 82.63 -109.14
CA GLY A 237 103.79 82.22 -109.05
C GLY A 237 104.81 83.33 -108.77
N ARG A 238 106.08 82.88 -108.81
CA ARG A 238 107.37 83.62 -108.86
C ARG A 238 107.84 84.33 -107.58
N LYS A 239 108.70 83.63 -106.82
CA LYS A 239 110.17 83.78 -106.86
C LYS A 239 110.82 82.51 -106.34
#